data_AF-A0A9Q3GSY7-F1
#
_entry.id   AF-A0A9Q3GSY7-F1
#
_cell.length_a   1.000
_cell.length_b   1.000
_cell.length_c   1.000
_cell.angle_alpha   90.00
_cell.angle_beta   90.00
_cell.angle_gamma   90.00
#
_symmetry.space_group_name_H-M   'P 1'
#
loop_
_entity.id
_entity.type
_entity.pdbx_description
1 polymer ?
#
loop_
_entity_poly.entity_id
_entity_poly.type
_entity_poly.pdbx_seq_one_letter_code
_entity_poly.pdbx_strand_id
1 'polypeptide(L)'
;MSYSEKEALRQLPEASSWPKFSGTGEYDHMELIDYIDGMFIDGLFIDVLSIPDYWLTSRLTTAFKGHASIWYTEMKEIHCRRNWPWWKSQII
;
A
#
# COMPACT_ATOMS: atom_id res chain seq x y z
N MET A 1 -22.48 7.64 6.60
CA MET A 1 -22.74 7.10 5.24
C MET A 1 -21.66 6.10 4.96
N SER A 2 -21.99 4.82 4.75
CA SER A 2 -21.00 3.82 4.34
C SER A 2 -20.89 3.88 2.83
N TYR A 3 -19.70 4.14 2.30
CA TYR A 3 -19.46 4.05 0.85
C TYR A 3 -19.59 2.59 0.40
N SER A 4 -20.10 2.35 -0.81
CA SER A 4 -19.93 1.05 -1.44
C SER A 4 -18.45 0.85 -1.79
N GLU A 5 -17.97 -0.39 -1.81
CA GLU A 5 -16.56 -0.72 -2.09
C GLU A 5 -16.06 -0.07 -3.40
N LYS A 6 -16.91 0.01 -4.42
CA LYS A 6 -16.59 0.64 -5.71
C LYS A 6 -16.43 2.16 -5.62
N GLU A 7 -17.24 2.83 -4.80
CA GLU A 7 -17.15 4.28 -4.60
C GLU A 7 -15.95 4.62 -3.74
N ALA A 8 -15.68 3.77 -2.75
CA ALA A 8 -14.48 3.86 -1.92
C ALA A 8 -13.20 3.86 -2.77
N LEU A 9 -13.11 2.91 -3.70
CA LEU A 9 -11.97 2.78 -4.61
C LEU A 9 -11.80 3.94 -5.58
N ARG A 10 -12.87 4.71 -5.87
CA ARG A 10 -12.79 5.91 -6.72
C ARG A 10 -12.25 7.13 -5.99
N GLN A 11 -12.34 7.16 -4.66
CA GLN A 11 -11.77 8.23 -3.84
C GLN A 11 -10.29 8.01 -3.55
N LEU A 12 -9.81 6.77 -3.69
CA LEU A 12 -8.38 6.50 -3.59
C LEU A 12 -7.64 7.05 -4.82
N PRO A 13 -6.48 7.69 -4.62
CA PRO A 13 -5.52 7.98 -5.67
C PRO A 13 -5.19 6.75 -6.53
N GLU A 14 -5.02 6.97 -7.83
CA GLU A 14 -4.64 5.91 -8.75
C GLU A 14 -3.31 5.27 -8.34
N ALA A 15 -3.19 3.95 -8.48
CA ALA A 15 -1.96 3.23 -8.12
C ALA A 15 -0.72 3.68 -8.92
N SER A 16 -0.93 4.26 -10.10
CA SER A 16 0.09 4.94 -10.90
C SER A 16 0.72 6.12 -10.18
N SER A 17 -0.06 6.83 -9.35
CA SER A 17 0.34 8.03 -8.61
C SER A 17 1.07 7.72 -7.30
N TRP A 18 1.14 6.45 -6.90
CA TRP A 18 1.82 6.04 -5.68
C TRP A 18 3.34 6.14 -5.85
N PRO A 19 4.07 6.58 -4.81
CA PRO A 19 5.53 6.59 -4.81
C PRO A 19 6.08 5.22 -5.21
N LYS A 20 7.18 5.22 -5.96
CA LYS A 20 7.78 3.99 -6.46
C LYS A 20 8.95 3.61 -5.58
N PHE A 21 8.95 2.37 -5.10
CA PHE A 21 10.01 1.85 -4.25
C PHE A 21 10.81 0.80 -5.02
N SER A 22 12.11 1.04 -5.20
CA SER A 22 13.02 0.09 -5.85
C SER A 22 13.90 -0.68 -4.87
N GLY A 23 13.97 -0.25 -3.61
CA GLY A 23 14.81 -0.86 -2.57
C GLY A 23 16.30 -0.63 -2.79
N THR A 24 16.66 0.42 -3.55
CA THR A 24 18.05 0.71 -3.95
C THR A 24 18.47 2.13 -3.62
N GLY A 25 17.54 3.02 -3.26
CA GLY A 25 17.86 4.33 -2.72
C GLY A 25 18.05 4.26 -1.21
N GLU A 26 18.60 5.34 -0.64
CA GLU A 26 18.85 5.40 0.80
C GLU A 26 17.57 5.74 1.61
N TYR A 27 16.50 6.23 0.93
CA TYR A 27 15.27 6.74 1.56
C TYR A 27 13.99 6.55 0.72
N ASP A 28 14.04 5.82 -0.38
CA ASP A 28 12.90 5.55 -1.28
C ASP A 28 11.76 4.77 -0.60
N HIS A 29 12.02 4.11 0.54
CA HIS A 29 10.99 3.49 1.37
C HIS A 29 10.19 4.52 2.19
N MET A 30 10.82 5.61 2.63
CA MET A 30 10.21 6.61 3.51
C MET A 30 9.07 7.34 2.79
N GLU A 31 9.27 7.75 1.54
CA GLU A 31 8.23 8.41 0.74
C GLU A 31 7.00 7.50 0.55
N LEU A 32 7.21 6.21 0.31
CA LEU A 32 6.11 5.24 0.18
C LEU A 32 5.38 5.04 1.51
N ILE A 33 6.14 4.90 2.60
CA ILE A 33 5.58 4.70 3.94
C ILE A 33 4.77 5.91 4.38
N ASP A 34 5.34 7.11 4.29
CA ASP A 34 4.67 8.35 4.71
C ASP A 34 3.41 8.61 3.87
N TYR A 35 3.45 8.30 2.57
CA TYR A 35 2.28 8.41 1.71
C TYR A 35 1.13 7.50 2.15
N ILE A 36 1.43 6.22 2.42
CA ILE A 36 0.41 5.26 2.84
C ILE A 36 -0.06 5.58 4.27
N ASP A 37 0.84 5.91 5.19
CA ASP A 37 0.49 6.32 6.55
C ASP A 37 -0.42 7.54 6.55
N GLY A 38 -0.17 8.53 5.68
CA GLY A 38 -1.06 9.68 5.50
C GLY A 38 -2.49 9.26 5.16
N MET A 39 -2.67 8.28 4.27
CA MET A 39 -4.00 7.75 3.92
C MET A 39 -4.68 7.02 5.09
N PHE A 40 -3.91 6.39 5.98
CA PHE A 40 -4.45 5.78 7.19
C PHE A 40 -4.80 6.83 8.25
N ILE A 41 -3.95 7.85 8.43
CA ILE A 41 -4.14 8.96 9.38
C ILE A 41 -5.34 9.83 8.99
N ASP A 42 -5.53 10.09 7.70
CA ASP A 42 -6.68 10.83 7.17
C ASP A 42 -8.00 10.03 7.29
N GLY A 43 -7.97 8.84 7.91
CA GLY A 43 -9.12 7.96 8.08
C GLY A 43 -9.62 7.36 6.78
N LEU A 44 -8.91 7.58 5.66
CA LEU A 44 -9.35 7.21 4.32
C LEU A 44 -9.55 5.68 4.24
N PHE A 45 -8.60 4.88 4.72
CA PHE A 45 -8.70 3.42 4.65
C PHE A 45 -9.66 2.79 5.67
N ILE A 46 -9.69 3.30 6.91
CA ILE A 46 -10.39 2.65 8.04
C ILE A 46 -11.77 3.25 8.28
N ASP A 47 -11.89 4.58 8.35
CA ASP A 47 -13.11 5.26 8.78
C ASP A 47 -14.02 5.68 7.63
N VAL A 48 -13.43 6.01 6.47
CA VAL A 48 -14.17 6.54 5.32
C VAL A 48 -14.52 5.43 4.32
N LEU A 49 -13.55 4.57 3.97
CA LEU A 49 -13.71 3.67 2.83
C LEU A 49 -13.85 2.18 3.20
N SER A 50 -13.65 1.81 4.48
CA SER A 50 -13.70 0.42 4.98
C SER A 50 -12.95 -0.57 4.06
N ILE A 51 -11.77 -0.19 3.59
CA ILE A 51 -11.07 -0.93 2.54
C ILE A 51 -10.33 -2.13 3.14
N PRO A 52 -10.62 -3.35 2.66
CA PRO A 52 -9.90 -4.55 3.09
C PRO A 52 -8.40 -4.48 2.81
N ASP A 53 -7.58 -5.10 3.69
CA ASP A 53 -6.12 -5.15 3.53
C ASP A 53 -5.67 -5.67 2.16
N TYR A 54 -6.40 -6.61 1.54
CA TYR A 54 -6.03 -7.18 0.23
C TYR A 54 -5.98 -6.13 -0.89
N TRP A 55 -6.72 -5.03 -0.78
CA TRP A 55 -6.67 -3.93 -1.75
C TRP A 55 -5.35 -3.19 -1.67
N LEU A 56 -4.88 -2.91 -0.46
CA LEU A 56 -3.56 -2.34 -0.24
C LEU A 56 -2.49 -3.26 -0.84
N THR A 57 -2.58 -4.57 -0.57
CA THR A 57 -1.64 -5.58 -1.10
C THR A 57 -1.64 -5.66 -2.64
N SER A 58 -2.75 -5.30 -3.28
CA SER A 58 -2.85 -5.21 -4.75
C SER A 58 -2.19 -3.93 -5.28
N ARG A 59 -2.44 -2.79 -4.62
CA ARG A 59 -1.86 -1.48 -5.00
C ARG A 59 -0.35 -1.45 -4.80
N LEU A 60 0.13 -2.02 -3.70
CA LEU A 60 1.55 -2.17 -3.42
C LEU A 60 2.30 -2.87 -4.57
N THR A 61 1.75 -3.92 -5.19
CA THR A 61 2.38 -4.58 -6.36
C THR A 61 2.76 -3.59 -7.47
N THR A 62 2.03 -2.49 -7.63
CA THR A 62 2.31 -1.46 -8.64
C THR A 62 3.28 -0.37 -8.15
N ALA A 63 3.46 -0.24 -6.84
CA ALA A 63 4.38 0.71 -6.20
C ALA A 63 5.82 0.14 -6.17
N PHE A 64 5.98 -1.16 -5.94
CA PHE A 64 7.28 -1.82 -5.98
C PHE A 64 7.83 -1.92 -7.41
N LYS A 65 9.12 -1.62 -7.61
CA LYS A 65 9.84 -1.70 -8.89
C LYS A 65 11.16 -2.44 -8.73
N GLY A 66 11.71 -2.97 -9.83
CA GLY A 66 13.01 -3.62 -9.84
C GLY A 66 13.09 -4.81 -8.86
N HIS A 67 14.17 -4.87 -8.09
CA HIS A 67 14.41 -5.95 -7.11
C HIS A 67 13.35 -5.99 -6.01
N ALA A 68 12.84 -4.82 -5.59
CA ALA A 68 11.81 -4.77 -4.56
C ALA A 68 10.46 -5.35 -5.03
N SER A 69 10.16 -5.33 -6.34
CA SER A 69 8.97 -5.99 -6.91
C SER A 69 9.04 -7.52 -6.82
N ILE A 70 10.23 -8.09 -7.06
CA ILE A 70 10.47 -9.53 -6.96
C ILE A 70 10.29 -9.97 -5.51
N TRP A 71 11.00 -9.30 -4.58
CA TRP A 71 10.87 -9.53 -3.15
C TRP A 71 9.42 -9.40 -2.66
N TYR A 72 8.71 -8.35 -3.08
CA TYR A 72 7.33 -8.15 -2.68
C TYR A 72 6.39 -9.25 -3.18
N THR A 73 6.62 -9.76 -4.39
CA THR A 73 5.82 -10.85 -4.96
C THR A 73 6.02 -12.13 -4.15
N GLU A 74 7.27 -12.48 -3.82
CA GLU A 74 7.58 -13.64 -2.97
C GLU A 74 6.98 -13.51 -1.56
N MET A 75 7.14 -12.34 -0.93
CA MET A 75 6.54 -12.06 0.38
C MET A 75 5.01 -12.12 0.33
N LYS A 76 4.39 -11.64 -0.74
CA LYS A 76 2.94 -11.65 -0.91
C LYS A 76 2.40 -13.07 -1.05
N GLU A 77 3.09 -13.97 -1.74
CA GLU A 77 2.67 -15.38 -1.83
C GLU A 77 2.65 -16.06 -0.45
N ILE A 78 3.62 -15.75 0.40
CA ILE A 78 3.76 -16.33 1.74
C ILE A 78 2.83 -15.63 2.75
N HIS A 79 2.56 -14.34 2.57
CA HIS A 79 1.95 -13.46 3.59
C HIS A 79 0.75 -12.63 3.08
N CYS A 80 0.00 -13.12 2.09
CA CYS A 80 -1.01 -12.38 1.31
C CYS A 80 -2.14 -11.65 2.11
N ARG A 81 -2.29 -11.92 3.42
CA ARG A 81 -3.33 -11.37 4.30
C ARG A 81 -2.77 -10.55 5.47
N ARG A 82 -1.53 -10.07 5.38
CA ARG A 82 -0.97 -9.19 6.41
C ARG A 82 -1.44 -7.75 6.23
N ASN A 83 -1.63 -7.07 7.35
CA ASN A 83 -2.08 -5.69 7.42
C ASN A 83 -0.92 -4.70 7.18
N TRP A 84 -1.26 -3.42 6.98
CA TRP A 84 -0.26 -2.38 6.70
C TRP A 84 0.86 -2.28 7.75
N PRO A 85 0.59 -2.29 9.08
CA PRO A 85 1.66 -2.22 10.07
C PRO A 85 2.72 -3.34 9.93
N TRP A 86 2.29 -4.54 9.54
CA TRP A 86 3.21 -5.63 9.25
C TRP A 86 4.02 -5.35 7.99
N TRP A 87 3.37 -4.93 6.90
CA TRP A 87 4.09 -4.58 5.66
C TRP A 87 5.10 -3.46 5.85
N LYS A 88 4.73 -2.40 6.59
CA LYS A 88 5.63 -1.31 6.97
C LYS A 88 6.89 -1.84 7.67
N SER A 89 6.75 -2.80 8.60
CA SER A 89 7.89 -3.40 9.30
C SER A 89 8.84 -4.22 8.42
N GLN A 90 8.37 -4.69 7.25
CA GLN A 90 9.19 -5.45 6.31
C GLN A 90 9.89 -4.56 5.27
N ILE A 91 9.40 -3.32 5.10
CA ILE A 91 9.93 -2.35 4.13
C ILE A 91 11.07 -1.52 4.75
N ILE A 92 11.12 -1.41 6.09
CA ILE A 92 12.15 -0.71 6.88
C ILE A 92 13.37 -1.62 7.08
#